data_AF-A0A7U9SQY7-F1
#
_entry.id   AF-A0A7U9SQY7-F1
#
_cell.length_a   1.000
_cell.length_b   1.000
_cell.length_c   1.000
_cell.angle_alpha   90.00
_cell.angle_beta   90.00
_cell.angle_gamma   90.00
#
_symmetry.space_group_name_H-M   'P 1'
#
loop_
_entity.id
_entity.type
_entity.pdbx_description
1 polymer ?
#
loop_
_entity_poly.entity_id
_entity_poly.type
_entity_poly.pdbx_seq_one_letter_code
_entity_poly.pdbx_strand_id
1 'polypeptide(L)'
;MCITKAQIYELNDVINKLNSMQTEEEKNKYLERSVEDVDFFLETLRKVNKSKLGTRKKKSPASILNGSSYEKSEVISLFRENSLNDIVAENSKAELAAMYYAVYCAKPLSADNKEKIAQAIKGYIYDMGRADVLLR
;
A
#
# COMPACT_ATOMS: atom_id res chain seq x y z
N MET A 1 -8.62 1.20 -24.81
CA MET A 1 -8.42 0.39 -23.58
C MET A 1 -7.11 0.81 -22.94
N CYS A 2 -7.05 0.87 -21.62
CA CYS A 2 -5.83 1.21 -20.87
C CYS A 2 -5.56 0.12 -19.82
N ILE A 3 -4.29 -0.07 -19.46
CA ILE A 3 -3.93 -0.95 -18.34
C ILE A 3 -4.42 -0.27 -17.06
N THR A 4 -5.26 -0.97 -16.30
CA THR A 4 -5.84 -0.46 -15.05
C THR A 4 -4.85 -0.57 -13.90
N LYS A 5 -5.14 0.16 -12.81
CA LYS A 5 -4.33 0.09 -11.59
C LYS A 5 -4.31 -1.32 -10.99
N ALA A 6 -5.44 -2.04 -11.03
CA ALA A 6 -5.54 -3.42 -10.56
C ALA A 6 -4.61 -4.35 -11.36
N GLN A 7 -4.65 -4.25 -12.69
CA GLN A 7 -3.76 -5.02 -13.57
C GLN A 7 -2.28 -4.69 -13.35
N ILE A 8 -1.94 -3.44 -13.00
CA ILE A 8 -0.57 -3.07 -12.64
C ILE A 8 -0.15 -3.69 -11.30
N TYR A 9 -1.04 -3.77 -10.31
CA TYR A 9 -0.74 -4.43 -9.03
C TYR A 9 -0.57 -5.94 -9.20
N GLU A 10 -1.46 -6.59 -9.94
CA GLU A 10 -1.34 -8.01 -10.29
C GLU A 10 -0.01 -8.30 -10.98
N LEU A 11 0.36 -7.47 -11.96
CA LEU A 11 1.65 -7.56 -12.64
C LEU A 11 2.84 -7.40 -11.67
N ASN A 12 2.76 -6.43 -10.76
CA ASN A 12 3.81 -6.15 -9.78
C ASN A 12 4.00 -7.33 -8.82
N ASP A 13 2.91 -7.96 -8.36
CA ASP A 13 2.95 -9.12 -7.49
C ASP A 13 3.58 -10.33 -8.17
N VAL A 14 3.26 -10.55 -9.46
CA VAL A 14 3.90 -11.59 -10.27
C VAL A 14 5.40 -11.35 -10.39
N ILE A 15 5.83 -10.12 -10.68
CA ILE A 15 7.24 -9.75 -10.79
C ILE A 15 7.98 -9.93 -9.45
N ASN A 16 7.37 -9.51 -8.33
CA ASN A 16 7.98 -9.64 -7.01
C ASN A 16 8.19 -11.10 -6.61
N LYS A 17 7.18 -11.95 -6.82
CA LYS A 17 7.29 -13.39 -6.59
C LYS A 17 8.38 -14.00 -7.46
N LEU A 18 8.41 -13.68 -8.76
CA LEU A 18 9.46 -14.16 -9.68
C LEU A 18 10.87 -13.80 -9.21
N ASN A 19 11.07 -12.56 -8.73
CA ASN A 19 12.38 -12.07 -8.26
C ASN A 19 12.81 -12.68 -6.91
N SER A 20 11.87 -13.26 -6.15
CA SER A 20 12.15 -13.90 -4.86
C SER A 20 12.55 -15.38 -4.98
N MET A 21 12.28 -16.01 -6.13
CA MET A 21 12.55 -17.43 -6.37
C MET A 21 14.00 -17.67 -6.76
N GLN A 22 14.59 -18.73 -6.22
CA GLN A 22 16.03 -19.02 -6.36
C GLN A 22 16.32 -19.93 -7.56
N THR A 23 15.40 -20.84 -7.90
CA THR A 23 15.61 -21.85 -8.96
C THR A 23 14.79 -21.56 -10.21
N GLU A 24 15.30 -21.98 -11.37
CA GLU A 24 14.59 -21.82 -12.64
C GLU A 24 13.35 -22.73 -12.74
N GLU A 25 13.40 -23.95 -12.19
CA GLU A 25 12.22 -24.82 -12.13
C GLU A 25 11.07 -24.19 -11.32
N GLU A 26 11.36 -23.55 -10.19
CA GLU A 26 10.32 -22.87 -9.38
C GLU A 26 9.69 -21.70 -10.13
N LYS A 27 10.50 -20.91 -10.85
CA LYS A 27 10.02 -19.78 -11.65
C LYS A 27 9.11 -20.24 -12.77
N ASN A 28 9.50 -21.25 -13.53
CA ASN A 28 8.69 -21.77 -14.64
C ASN A 28 7.35 -22.32 -14.15
N LYS A 29 7.37 -23.15 -13.10
CA LYS A 29 6.16 -23.71 -12.51
C LYS A 29 5.21 -22.65 -11.96
N TYR A 30 5.75 -21.56 -11.43
CA TYR A 30 4.96 -20.42 -10.97
C TYR A 30 4.32 -19.67 -12.14
N LEU A 31 5.09 -19.39 -13.20
CA LEU A 31 4.62 -18.66 -14.38
C LEU A 31 3.51 -19.41 -15.10
N GLU A 32 3.65 -20.72 -15.32
CA GLU A 32 2.62 -21.58 -15.94
C GLU A 32 1.25 -21.50 -15.24
N ARG A 33 1.21 -21.12 -13.96
CA ARG A 33 -0.02 -20.99 -13.16
C ARG A 33 -0.51 -19.55 -13.05
N SER A 34 0.37 -18.58 -13.29
CA SER A 34 0.14 -17.17 -12.94
C SER A 34 -0.04 -16.28 -14.15
N VAL A 35 0.36 -16.72 -15.35
CA VAL A 35 0.20 -15.99 -16.59
C VAL A 35 -0.37 -16.92 -17.67
N GLU A 36 -1.21 -16.35 -18.55
CA GLU A 36 -1.88 -17.11 -19.62
C GLU A 36 -0.90 -17.60 -20.69
N ASP A 37 0.10 -16.78 -21.02
CA ASP A 37 1.14 -17.09 -21.98
C ASP A 37 2.50 -16.68 -21.39
N VAL A 38 3.29 -17.67 -21.00
CA VAL A 38 4.58 -17.49 -20.33
C VAL A 38 5.60 -16.84 -21.26
N ASP A 39 5.67 -17.31 -22.51
CA ASP A 39 6.63 -16.82 -23.49
C ASP A 39 6.33 -15.37 -23.86
N PHE A 40 5.06 -15.06 -24.16
CA PHE A 40 4.62 -13.70 -24.45
C PHE A 40 4.83 -12.76 -23.27
N PHE A 41 4.58 -13.21 -22.04
CA PHE A 41 4.83 -12.43 -20.83
C PHE A 41 6.31 -12.06 -20.69
N LEU A 42 7.20 -13.05 -20.80
CA LEU A 42 8.65 -12.84 -20.67
C LEU A 42 9.20 -11.95 -21.78
N GLU A 43 8.75 -12.14 -23.03
CA GLU A 43 9.09 -11.25 -24.13
C GLU A 43 8.63 -9.81 -23.87
N THR A 44 7.41 -9.65 -23.35
CA THR A 44 6.84 -8.34 -23.06
C THR A 44 7.62 -7.61 -21.98
N LEU A 45 8.01 -8.30 -20.90
CA LEU A 45 8.88 -7.73 -19.86
C LEU A 45 10.26 -7.30 -20.41
N ARG A 46 10.84 -8.09 -21.32
CA ARG A 46 12.15 -7.79 -21.95
C ARG A 46 12.11 -6.57 -22.87
N LYS A 47 10.96 -6.26 -23.49
CA LYS A 47 10.78 -5.08 -24.36
C LYS A 47 10.87 -3.76 -23.59
N VAL A 48 10.78 -3.78 -22.27
CA VAL A 48 10.88 -2.59 -21.43
C VAL A 48 12.32 -2.06 -21.40
N ASN A 49 12.59 -0.99 -22.15
CA ASN A 49 13.87 -0.32 -22.11
C ASN A 49 14.01 0.53 -20.83
N LYS A 50 14.73 0.00 -19.84
CA LYS A 50 14.97 0.68 -18.55
C LYS A 50 15.58 2.07 -18.68
N SER A 51 16.36 2.36 -19.72
CA SER A 51 16.93 3.70 -19.95
C SER A 51 15.90 4.73 -20.44
N LYS A 52 14.80 4.26 -21.05
CA LYS A 52 13.67 5.07 -21.53
C LYS A 52 12.56 5.17 -20.49
N LEU A 53 12.58 4.29 -19.48
CA LEU A 53 11.86 4.51 -18.24
C LEU A 53 12.50 5.70 -17.53
N GLY A 54 12.13 6.91 -17.96
CA GLY A 54 12.52 8.10 -17.26
C GLY A 54 12.12 7.93 -15.80
N THR A 55 13.02 8.26 -14.89
CA THR A 55 12.59 8.72 -13.59
C THR A 55 11.84 10.02 -13.85
N ARG A 56 10.55 9.91 -14.21
CA ARG A 56 9.63 10.96 -13.78
C ARG A 56 10.01 11.09 -12.33
N LYS A 57 10.53 12.26 -11.92
CA LYS A 57 10.70 12.56 -10.49
C LYS A 57 9.44 11.96 -9.91
N LYS A 58 9.58 10.91 -9.09
CA LYS A 58 8.48 10.58 -8.21
C LYS A 58 8.22 11.97 -7.66
N LYS A 59 7.08 12.56 -7.99
CA LYS A 59 6.50 13.46 -7.03
C LYS A 59 6.62 12.57 -5.79
N SER A 60 7.42 13.01 -4.83
CA SER A 60 7.24 12.55 -3.47
C SER A 60 5.72 12.34 -3.31
N PRO A 61 5.24 11.27 -2.66
CA PRO A 61 3.81 10.94 -2.62
C PRO A 61 2.83 12.12 -2.36
N ALA A 62 3.29 13.31 -1.99
CA ALA A 62 2.79 14.63 -2.40
C ALA A 62 2.45 14.81 -3.93
N SER A 63 1.42 14.13 -4.43
CA SER A 63 0.23 14.79 -4.98
C SER A 63 -0.83 13.77 -5.39
N ILE A 64 -1.41 13.06 -4.42
CA ILE A 64 -2.85 12.81 -4.44
C ILE A 64 -3.47 13.92 -3.57
N LEU A 65 -3.27 15.17 -4.00
CA LEU A 65 -4.29 16.19 -3.80
C LEU A 65 -5.22 15.99 -4.99
N ASN A 66 -6.12 15.02 -4.84
CA ASN A 66 -7.40 14.91 -5.54
C ASN A 66 -8.19 13.79 -4.85
N GLY A 67 -8.88 14.14 -3.77
CA GLY A 67 -10.18 13.55 -3.47
C GLY A 67 -10.27 12.28 -2.64
N SER A 68 -9.19 11.62 -2.21
CA SER A 68 -9.33 10.51 -1.26
C SER A 68 -9.44 11.06 0.17
N SER A 69 -10.66 11.45 0.56
CA SER A 69 -11.03 11.33 1.97
C SER A 69 -10.74 9.87 2.34
N TYR A 70 -9.72 9.61 3.15
CA TYR A 70 -9.57 8.28 3.73
C TYR A 70 -10.91 7.90 4.37
N GLU A 71 -11.47 6.75 4.04
CA GLU A 71 -12.64 6.29 4.77
C GLU A 71 -12.19 5.69 6.10
N LYS A 72 -12.98 5.94 7.15
CA LYS A 72 -12.65 5.46 8.50
C LYS A 72 -12.46 3.93 8.54
N SER A 73 -13.25 3.18 7.78
CA SER A 73 -13.16 1.72 7.62
C SER A 73 -11.82 1.26 7.03
N GLU A 74 -11.32 1.97 6.02
CA GLU A 74 -10.03 1.68 5.38
C GLU A 74 -8.87 1.92 6.36
N VAL A 75 -8.92 3.04 7.08
CA VAL A 75 -7.91 3.36 8.12
C VAL A 75 -7.93 2.30 9.23
N ILE A 76 -9.11 1.87 9.67
CA ILE A 76 -9.23 0.81 10.68
C ILE A 76 -8.59 -0.49 10.20
N SER A 77 -8.85 -0.91 8.97
CA SER A 77 -8.32 -2.15 8.40
C SER A 77 -6.80 -2.08 8.26
N LEU A 78 -6.28 -0.98 7.70
CA LEU A 78 -4.84 -0.72 7.59
C LEU A 78 -4.11 -0.84 8.92
N PHE A 79 -4.66 -0.24 9.98
CA PHE A 79 -4.04 -0.23 11.32
C PHE A 79 -4.19 -1.54 12.10
N ARG A 80 -5.11 -2.43 11.67
CA ARG A 80 -5.25 -3.80 12.19
C ARG A 80 -4.27 -4.77 11.54
N GLU A 81 -4.05 -4.63 10.23
CA GLU A 81 -3.22 -5.53 9.45
C GLU A 81 -1.72 -5.25 9.59
N ASN A 82 -1.35 -3.99 9.90
CA ASN A 82 0.04 -3.56 9.93
C ASN A 82 0.53 -3.17 11.33
N SER A 83 1.83 -3.35 11.56
CA SER A 83 2.45 -2.90 12.80
C SER A 83 2.52 -1.36 12.85
N LEU A 84 2.62 -0.80 14.06
CA LEU A 84 2.74 0.67 14.20
C LEU A 84 4.03 1.17 13.50
N ASN A 85 5.11 0.39 13.59
CA ASN A 85 6.40 0.75 13.03
C ASN A 85 6.37 0.80 11.51
N ASP A 86 5.70 -0.17 10.87
CA ASP A 86 5.57 -0.23 9.41
C ASP A 86 4.73 0.96 8.92
N ILE A 87 3.60 1.23 9.58
CA ILE A 87 2.73 2.37 9.26
C ILE A 87 3.49 3.69 9.37
N VAL A 88 4.26 3.88 10.46
CA VAL A 88 5.07 5.08 10.64
C VAL A 88 6.19 5.16 9.61
N ALA A 89 6.84 4.05 9.25
CA ALA A 89 7.91 4.05 8.25
C ALA A 89 7.39 4.40 6.84
N GLU A 90 6.25 3.84 6.44
CA GLU A 90 5.73 3.90 5.08
C GLU A 90 4.91 5.15 4.76
N ASN A 91 4.28 5.76 5.77
CA ASN A 91 3.40 6.93 5.58
C ASN A 91 4.10 8.23 5.94
N SER A 92 3.78 9.33 5.27
CA SER A 92 4.21 10.68 5.63
C SER A 92 3.39 11.27 6.79
N LYS A 93 3.90 12.33 7.44
CA LYS A 93 3.14 13.07 8.48
C LYS A 93 1.80 13.61 7.94
N ALA A 94 1.76 14.04 6.68
CA ALA A 94 0.55 14.55 6.05
C ALA A 94 -0.48 13.44 5.81
N GLU A 95 -0.05 12.25 5.39
CA GLU A 95 -0.94 11.08 5.21
C GLU A 95 -1.50 10.61 6.55
N LEU A 96 -0.65 10.48 7.58
CA LEU A 96 -1.10 10.15 8.93
C LEU A 96 -2.09 11.19 9.48
N ALA A 97 -1.88 12.49 9.19
CA ALA A 97 -2.82 13.54 9.59
C ALA A 97 -4.16 13.46 8.84
N ALA A 98 -4.16 13.03 7.58
CA ALA A 98 -5.38 12.80 6.81
C ALA A 98 -6.14 11.56 7.31
N MET A 99 -5.44 10.48 7.63
CA MET A 99 -6.02 9.30 8.29
C MET A 99 -6.58 9.63 9.67
N TYR A 100 -5.87 10.46 10.45
CA TYR A 100 -6.34 10.96 11.74
C TYR A 100 -7.65 11.74 11.58
N TYR A 101 -7.71 12.62 10.57
CA TYR A 101 -8.93 13.36 10.24
C TYR A 101 -10.09 12.43 9.87
N ALA A 102 -9.85 11.36 9.12
CA ALA A 102 -10.90 10.38 8.81
C ALA A 102 -11.47 9.66 10.05
N VAL A 103 -10.64 9.39 11.05
CA VAL A 103 -11.05 8.66 12.27
C VAL A 103 -11.74 9.58 13.26
N TYR A 104 -11.18 10.77 13.48
CA TYR A 104 -11.58 11.71 14.53
C TYR A 104 -12.40 12.90 14.03
N CYS A 105 -12.54 13.09 12.71
CA CYS A 105 -13.11 14.30 12.08
C CYS A 105 -12.43 15.60 12.54
N ALA A 106 -11.18 15.51 13.02
CA ALA A 106 -10.40 16.60 13.59
C ALA A 106 -8.95 16.54 13.09
N LYS A 107 -8.24 17.67 13.13
CA LYS A 107 -6.82 17.70 12.76
C LYS A 107 -5.95 17.36 13.99
N PRO A 108 -4.84 16.63 13.83
CA PRO A 108 -3.86 16.47 14.90
C PRO A 108 -3.19 17.82 15.23
N LEU A 109 -2.55 17.91 16.39
CA LEU A 109 -1.84 19.13 16.77
C LEU A 109 -0.64 19.34 15.83
N SER A 110 -0.31 20.60 15.54
CA SER A 110 0.82 20.94 14.65
C SER A 110 2.15 20.37 15.15
N ALA A 111 2.30 20.28 16.48
CA ALA A 111 3.46 19.72 17.17
C ALA A 111 3.53 18.18 17.15
N ASP A 112 2.46 17.47 16.78
CA ASP A 112 2.47 16.01 16.79
C ASP A 112 3.38 15.46 15.70
N ASN A 113 4.22 14.49 16.07
CA ASN A 113 5.06 13.75 15.13
C ASN A 113 4.32 12.53 14.57
N LYS A 114 4.94 11.83 13.63
CA LYS A 114 4.33 10.68 12.96
C LYS A 114 3.93 9.59 13.96
N GLU A 115 4.81 9.30 14.91
CA GLU A 115 4.56 8.28 15.94
C GLU A 115 3.33 8.62 16.77
N LYS A 116 3.22 9.86 17.27
CA LYS A 116 2.08 10.30 18.08
C LYS A 116 0.76 10.23 17.32
N ILE A 117 0.75 10.66 16.05
CA ILE A 117 -0.47 10.63 15.22
C ILE A 117 -0.90 9.17 14.99
N ALA A 118 0.03 8.30 14.60
CA ALA A 118 -0.26 6.88 14.37
C ALA A 118 -0.70 6.18 15.67
N GLN A 119 -0.05 6.48 16.79
CA GLN A 119 -0.36 5.87 18.07
C GLN A 119 -1.74 6.28 18.58
N ALA A 120 -2.16 7.53 18.37
CA ALA A 120 -3.50 7.97 18.68
C ALA A 120 -4.56 7.19 17.88
N ILE A 121 -4.38 7.06 16.57
CA ILE A 121 -5.27 6.26 15.71
C ILE A 121 -5.33 4.80 16.18
N LYS A 122 -4.18 4.19 16.50
CA LYS A 122 -4.12 2.80 16.97
C LYS A 122 -4.81 2.62 18.32
N GLY A 123 -4.66 3.58 19.23
CA GLY A 123 -5.37 3.61 20.51
C GLY A 123 -6.88 3.64 20.33
N TYR A 124 -7.39 4.51 19.46
CA TYR A 124 -8.82 4.56 19.14
C TYR A 124 -9.38 3.22 18.67
N ILE A 125 -8.67 2.56 17.74
CA ILE A 125 -9.10 1.28 17.18
C ILE A 125 -9.12 0.19 18.25
N TYR A 126 -8.12 0.20 19.15
CA TYR A 126 -8.05 -0.73 20.26
C TYR A 126 -9.20 -0.52 21.24
N ASP A 127 -9.50 0.73 21.61
CA ASP A 127 -10.58 1.06 22.54
C ASP A 127 -11.96 0.74 21.95
N MET A 128 -12.15 0.98 20.64
CA MET A 128 -13.36 0.59 19.92
C MET A 128 -13.55 -0.93 19.90
N GLY A 129 -12.47 -1.69 19.66
CA GLY A 129 -12.50 -3.15 19.72
C GLY A 129 -12.81 -3.69 21.13
N ARG A 130 -12.35 -3.00 22.19
CA ARG A 130 -12.70 -3.36 23.57
C ARG A 130 -14.16 -3.08 23.90
N ALA A 131 -14.72 -1.97 23.42
CA ALA A 131 -16.12 -1.63 23.64
C ALA A 131 -17.07 -2.65 22.99
N ASP A 132 -16.75 -3.14 21.79
CA ASP A 132 -17.51 -4.19 21.09
C ASP A 132 -17.55 -5.52 21.86
N VAL A 133 -16.48 -5.84 22.60
CA VAL A 133 -16.40 -7.06 23.43
C VAL A 133 -17.22 -6.92 24.71
N LEU A 134 -17.34 -5.71 25.26
CA LEU A 134 -18.07 -5.45 26.52
C LEU A 134 -19.58 -5.25 26.32
N LEU A 135 -20.03 -4.99 25.08
CA LEU A 135 -21.44 -4.81 24.72
C LEU A 135 -22.09 -6.08 24.14
N ARG A 136 -21.36 -7.22 24.15
CA ARG A 136 -21.89 -8.56 23.85
C ARG A 136 -22.14 -9.33 25.15
#